data_AF-A0A430APQ2-F1
#
_entry.id   AF-A0A430APQ2-F1
#
_cell.length_a   1.000
_cell.length_b   1.000
_cell.length_c   1.000
_cell.angle_alpha   90.00
_cell.angle_beta   90.00
_cell.angle_gamma   90.00
#
_symmetry.space_group_name_H-M   'P 1'
#
loop_
_entity.id
_entity.type
_entity.pdbx_description
1 polymer ?
#
loop_
_entity_poly.entity_id
_entity_poly.type
_entity_poly.pdbx_seq_one_letter_code
_entity_poly.pdbx_strand_id
1 'polypeptide(L)'
;DIDSAREAKNQIVARYSDQTSYSKACETLDNGFEDAFQYAVIGNGHHRLKSTNLLERLNQEIRRREKIIRIFPNRASANRLIGAVLMDFHDEWLSSTRKYIKFEH
;
A
#
# COMPACT_ATOMS: atom_id res chain seq x y z
N ASP A 1 0.81 14.29 15.05
CA ASP A 1 -0.01 13.41 15.91
C ASP A 1 -1.31 13.06 15.17
N ILE A 2 -2.13 12.17 15.75
CA ILE A 2 -3.38 11.70 15.14
C ILE A 2 -4.44 12.82 15.06
N ASP A 3 -4.47 13.74 16.02
CA ASP A 3 -5.45 14.83 16.06
C ASP A 3 -5.22 15.84 14.93
N SER A 4 -3.95 16.20 14.69
CA SER A 4 -3.55 17.01 13.53
C SER A 4 -3.93 16.35 12.21
N ALA A 5 -3.80 15.02 12.11
CA ALA A 5 -4.20 14.27 10.93
C ALA A 5 -5.74 14.27 10.73
N ARG A 6 -6.50 14.19 11.83
CA ARG A 6 -7.97 14.25 11.81
C ARG A 6 -8.46 15.63 11.38
N GLU A 7 -7.81 16.69 11.85
CA GLU A 7 -8.11 18.06 11.42
C GLU A 7 -7.86 18.24 9.91
N ALA A 8 -6.71 17.78 9.41
CA ALA A 8 -6.39 17.82 7.98
C ALA A 8 -7.42 17.03 7.14
N LYS A 9 -7.84 15.85 7.60
CA LYS A 9 -8.90 15.05 6.97
C LYS A 9 -10.21 15.85 6.89
N ASN A 10 -10.64 16.47 7.98
CA ASN A 10 -11.88 17.25 8.04
C ASN A 10 -11.84 18.45 7.06
N GLN A 11 -10.70 19.13 6.94
CA GLN A 11 -10.54 20.21 5.97
C GLN A 11 -10.67 19.73 4.52
N ILE A 12 -10.13 18.54 4.19
CA ILE A 12 -10.27 17.93 2.86
C ILE A 12 -11.74 17.58 2.60
N VAL A 13 -12.39 16.89 3.53
CA VAL A 13 -13.79 16.48 3.37
C VAL A 13 -14.68 17.72 3.19
N ALA A 14 -14.54 18.73 4.05
CA ALA A 14 -15.34 19.96 3.95
C ALA A 14 -15.14 20.71 2.62
N ARG A 15 -13.96 20.61 2.00
CA ARG A 15 -13.64 21.32 0.75
C ARG A 15 -14.16 20.60 -0.49
N TYR A 16 -14.25 19.27 -0.45
CA TYR A 16 -14.47 18.45 -1.64
C TYR A 16 -15.72 17.55 -1.58
N SER A 17 -16.39 17.41 -0.43
CA SER A 17 -17.56 16.53 -0.27
C SER A 17 -18.70 16.86 -1.24
N ASP A 18 -18.93 18.15 -1.48
CA ASP A 18 -20.05 18.63 -2.28
C ASP A 18 -19.79 18.51 -3.80
N GLN A 19 -18.55 18.19 -4.17
CA GLN A 19 -18.18 17.96 -5.56
C GLN A 19 -18.45 16.49 -5.90
N THR A 20 -19.40 16.24 -6.80
CA THR A 20 -19.80 14.88 -7.21
C THR A 20 -18.63 14.01 -7.65
N SER A 21 -17.58 14.58 -8.24
CA SER A 21 -16.37 13.86 -8.66
C SER A 21 -15.53 13.32 -7.48
N TYR A 22 -15.66 13.91 -6.29
CA TYR A 22 -14.84 13.59 -5.12
C TYR A 22 -15.65 13.03 -3.94
N SER A 23 -16.98 13.02 -4.01
CA SER A 23 -17.85 12.55 -2.92
C SER A 23 -17.49 11.14 -2.45
N LYS A 24 -17.32 10.18 -3.38
CA LYS A 24 -16.90 8.80 -3.06
C LYS A 24 -15.51 8.70 -2.43
N ALA A 25 -14.58 9.56 -2.86
CA ALA A 25 -13.23 9.60 -2.31
C ALA A 25 -13.25 10.15 -0.88
N CYS A 26 -14.06 11.18 -0.63
CA CYS A 26 -14.26 11.73 0.71
C CYS A 26 -14.91 10.71 1.64
N GLU A 27 -15.95 10.00 1.19
CA GLU A 27 -16.61 8.93 1.95
C GLU A 27 -15.63 7.78 2.29
N THR A 28 -14.83 7.35 1.31
CA THR A 28 -13.82 6.30 1.52
C THR A 28 -12.76 6.74 2.53
N LEU A 29 -12.28 7.98 2.40
CA LEU A 29 -11.31 8.56 3.33
C LEU A 29 -11.89 8.64 4.75
N ASP A 30 -13.11 9.12 4.91
CA ASP A 30 -13.74 9.31 6.21
C ASP A 30 -13.97 7.96 6.92
N ASN A 31 -14.55 6.99 6.21
CA ASN A 31 -14.84 5.66 6.74
C ASN A 31 -13.57 4.88 7.13
N GLY A 32 -12.48 5.03 6.36
CA GLY A 32 -11.24 4.27 6.57
C GLY A 32 -10.18 5.00 7.40
N PHE A 33 -10.41 6.25 7.81
CA PHE A 33 -9.37 7.11 8.38
C PHE A 33 -8.76 6.53 9.66
N GLU A 34 -9.59 6.17 10.64
CA GLU A 34 -9.11 5.75 11.97
C GLU A 34 -8.29 4.45 11.87
N ASP A 35 -8.74 3.49 11.07
CA ASP A 35 -8.01 2.24 10.83
C ASP A 35 -6.67 2.50 10.11
N ALA A 36 -6.68 3.35 9.07
CA ALA A 36 -5.48 3.63 8.28
C ALA A 36 -4.43 4.45 9.04
N PHE A 37 -4.86 5.31 9.96
CA PHE A 37 -3.97 6.20 10.73
C PHE A 37 -3.59 5.67 12.12
N GLN A 38 -4.00 4.46 12.50
CA GLN A 38 -3.63 3.84 13.77
C GLN A 38 -2.11 3.82 14.03
N TYR A 39 -1.29 3.74 12.97
CA TYR A 39 0.17 3.81 13.09
C TYR A 39 0.68 5.14 13.70
N ALA A 40 -0.10 6.22 13.60
CA ALA A 40 0.27 7.53 14.13
C ALA A 40 0.09 7.63 15.66
N VAL A 41 -0.69 6.72 16.26
CA VAL A 41 -0.94 6.65 17.71
C VAL A 41 0.15 5.86 18.42
N ILE A 42 0.69 4.82 17.78
CA ILE A 42 1.56 3.82 18.41
C ILE A 42 2.97 4.36 18.76
N GLY A 43 3.33 5.57 18.34
CA GLY A 43 4.58 6.26 18.75
C GLY A 43 5.89 5.61 18.27
N ASN A 44 5.86 4.35 17.84
CA ASN A 44 7.01 3.55 17.46
C ASN A 44 7.13 3.41 15.94
N GLY A 45 8.03 4.22 15.37
CA GLY A 45 9.13 3.75 14.51
C GLY A 45 8.85 3.32 13.08
N HIS A 46 7.61 3.04 12.67
CA HIS A 46 7.36 2.54 11.30
C HIS A 46 6.80 3.62 10.37
N HIS A 47 7.53 4.74 10.24
CA HIS A 47 7.22 5.81 9.28
C HIS A 47 7.05 5.33 7.83
N ARG A 48 7.49 4.11 7.50
CA ARG A 48 7.35 3.50 6.18
C ARG A 48 5.96 2.89 5.95
N LEU A 49 5.14 2.67 6.99
CA LEU A 49 3.77 2.14 6.85
C LEU A 49 2.85 3.08 6.06
N LYS A 50 3.10 4.39 6.10
CA LYS A 50 2.35 5.36 5.29
C LYS A 50 2.68 5.32 3.79
N SER A 51 3.70 4.56 3.38
CA SER A 51 4.16 4.50 1.99
C SER A 51 3.74 3.21 1.32
N THR A 52 3.16 3.34 0.14
CA THR A 52 2.79 2.21 -0.73
C THR A 52 3.88 1.85 -1.74
N ASN A 53 5.00 2.57 -1.76
CA ASN A 53 6.06 2.44 -2.79
C ASN A 53 6.57 1.01 -2.97
N LEU A 54 6.65 0.23 -1.89
CA LEU A 54 7.11 -1.16 -1.97
C LEU A 54 6.08 -2.05 -2.68
N LEU A 55 4.81 -1.93 -2.28
CA LEU A 55 3.70 -2.66 -2.90
C LEU A 55 3.50 -2.26 -4.35
N GLU A 56 3.62 -0.97 -4.66
CA GLU A 56 3.54 -0.45 -6.02
C GLU A 56 4.66 -1.01 -6.91
N ARG A 57 5.90 -1.07 -6.41
CA ARG A 57 7.02 -1.65 -7.16
C ARG A 57 6.83 -3.14 -7.41
N LEU A 58 6.38 -3.89 -6.39
CA LEU A 58 6.06 -5.30 -6.53
C LEU A 58 4.95 -5.52 -7.58
N ASN A 59 3.86 -4.76 -7.48
CA ASN A 59 2.76 -4.83 -8.42
C ASN A 59 3.20 -4.47 -9.84
N GLN A 60 4.01 -3.43 -10.00
CA GLN A 60 4.58 -3.05 -11.30
C GLN A 60 5.39 -4.19 -11.92
N GLU A 61 6.22 -4.89 -11.14
CA GLU A 61 7.01 -6.00 -11.65
C GLU A 61 6.14 -7.19 -12.07
N ILE A 62 5.10 -7.51 -11.28
CA ILE A 62 4.10 -8.53 -11.66
C ILE A 62 3.43 -8.14 -12.98
N ARG A 63 2.95 -6.89 -13.10
CA ARG A 63 2.30 -6.39 -14.32
C ARG A 63 3.24 -6.37 -15.52
N ARG A 64 4.53 -6.06 -15.33
CA ARG A 64 5.55 -6.08 -16.38
C ARG A 64 5.75 -7.49 -16.94
N ARG A 65 5.86 -8.51 -16.08
CA ARG A 65 6.02 -9.91 -16.51
C ARG A 65 4.72 -10.47 -17.11
N GLU A 66 3.56 -10.14 -16.53
CA GLU A 66 2.24 -10.48 -17.07
C GLU A 66 2.05 -9.96 -18.50
N LYS A 67 2.44 -8.69 -18.76
CA LYS A 67 2.26 -8.03 -20.07
C LYS A 67 2.91 -8.80 -21.22
N ILE A 68 4.00 -9.52 -20.96
CA ILE A 68 4.68 -10.36 -21.96
C ILE A 68 3.85 -11.62 -22.26
N ILE A 69 3.26 -12.22 -21.23
CA ILE A 69 2.51 -13.49 -21.34
C ILE A 69 1.15 -13.27 -22.01
N ARG A 70 0.50 -12.12 -21.77
CA ARG A 70 -0.82 -11.71 -22.29
C ARG A 70 -2.00 -12.57 -21.81
N ILE A 71 -1.93 -13.89 -21.96
CA ILE A 71 -2.98 -14.85 -21.57
C ILE A 71 -2.33 -16.06 -20.92
N PHE A 72 -2.76 -16.39 -19.70
CA PHE A 72 -2.31 -17.60 -19.02
C PHE A 72 -3.14 -18.82 -19.44
N PRO A 73 -2.51 -19.99 -19.69
CA PRO A 73 -3.23 -21.21 -20.04
C PRO A 73 -4.09 -21.77 -18.90
N ASN A 74 -3.75 -21.46 -17.65
CA ASN A 74 -4.52 -21.82 -16.46
C ASN A 74 -4.07 -21.03 -15.22
N ARG A 75 -4.85 -21.09 -14.14
CA ARG A 75 -4.55 -20.41 -12.86
C ARG A 75 -3.22 -20.86 -12.24
N ALA A 76 -2.86 -22.14 -12.37
CA ALA A 76 -1.61 -22.66 -11.81
C ALA A 76 -0.37 -22.03 -12.46
N SER A 77 -0.42 -21.73 -13.76
CA SER A 77 0.66 -21.02 -14.46
C SER A 77 0.81 -19.57 -13.99
N ALA A 78 -0.29 -18.86 -13.73
CA ALA A 78 -0.26 -17.53 -13.14
C ALA A 78 0.32 -17.55 -11.71
N ASN A 79 -0.10 -18.51 -10.89
CA ASN A 79 0.42 -18.69 -9.53
C ASN A 79 1.93 -18.93 -9.53
N ARG A 80 2.45 -19.72 -10.48
CA ARG A 80 3.89 -19.97 -10.61
C ARG A 80 4.67 -18.68 -10.93
N LEU A 81 4.16 -17.84 -11.82
CA LEU A 81 4.82 -16.56 -12.12
C LEU A 81 4.83 -15.64 -10.90
N ILE A 82 3.65 -15.43 -10.29
CA ILE A 82 3.53 -14.55 -9.12
C ILE A 82 4.40 -15.08 -7.99
N GLY A 83 4.37 -16.39 -7.73
CA GLY A 83 5.21 -17.03 -6.74
C GLY A 83 6.70 -16.84 -7.01
N ALA A 84 7.15 -17.00 -8.25
CA ALA A 84 8.54 -16.75 -8.63
C ALA A 84 8.95 -15.30 -8.36
N VAL A 85 8.14 -14.31 -8.74
CA VAL A 85 8.39 -12.89 -8.45
C VAL A 85 8.48 -12.65 -6.93
N LEU A 86 7.55 -13.22 -6.16
CA LEU A 86 7.55 -13.05 -4.71
C LEU A 86 8.79 -13.66 -4.04
N MET A 87 9.26 -14.81 -4.53
CA MET A 87 10.50 -15.43 -4.07
C MET A 87 11.71 -14.54 -4.40
N ASP A 88 11.81 -14.02 -5.63
CA ASP A 88 12.89 -13.10 -6.03
C ASP A 88 12.94 -11.87 -5.09
N PHE A 89 11.79 -11.26 -4.81
CA PHE A 89 11.69 -10.10 -3.91
C PHE A 89 12.00 -10.45 -2.45
N HIS A 90 11.62 -11.64 -2.00
CA HIS A 90 11.94 -12.10 -0.65
C HIS A 90 13.45 -12.24 -0.46
N ASP A 91 14.13 -12.86 -1.42
CA ASP A 91 15.58 -13.04 -1.40
C ASP A 91 16.33 -11.70 -1.48
N GLU A 92 15.86 -10.76 -2.31
CA GLU A 92 16.38 -9.39 -2.35
C GLU A 92 16.23 -8.70 -0.99
N TRP A 93 15.07 -8.84 -0.33
CA TRP A 93 14.84 -8.20 0.95
C TRP A 93 15.69 -8.81 2.07
N LEU A 94 15.87 -10.14 2.08
CA LEU A 94 16.76 -10.81 3.04
C LEU A 94 18.23 -10.38 2.87
N SER A 95 18.69 -10.20 1.63
CA SER A 95 20.06 -9.76 1.32
C SER A 95 20.27 -8.25 1.44
N SER A 96 19.20 -7.45 1.44
CA SER A 96 19.29 -6.00 1.52
C SER A 96 19.69 -5.49 2.90
N THR A 97 20.68 -4.58 2.93
CA THR A 97 21.06 -3.83 4.15
C THR A 97 19.98 -2.85 4.60
N ARG A 98 18.98 -2.54 3.75
CA ARG A 98 17.90 -1.56 4.00
C ARG A 98 16.56 -2.24 4.27
N LYS A 99 16.42 -2.89 5.43
CA LYS A 99 15.16 -3.55 5.84
C LYS A 99 13.97 -2.57 5.84
N TYR A 100 12.85 -2.97 5.22
CA TYR A 100 11.65 -2.14 5.09
C TYR A 100 10.88 -1.99 6.41
N ILE A 101 10.71 -3.08 7.14
CA ILE A 101 10.19 -3.10 8.51
C ILE A 101 11.23 -3.85 9.35
N LYS A 102 11.57 -3.27 10.50
CA LYS A 102 12.33 -3.96 11.55
C LYS A 102 11.32 -4.27 12.65
N PHE A 103 11.00 -5.54 12.85
CA PHE A 103 10.27 -5.94 14.04
C PHE A 103 11.29 -5.97 15.18
N GLU A 104 11.20 -5.02 16.10
CA GLU A 104 11.84 -5.16 17.41
C GLU A 104 10.89 -6.03 18.24
N HIS A 105 11.42 -7.13 18.78
CA HIS A 105 10.72 -7.99 19.74
C HIS A 105 10.93 -7.46 21.15
#